data_AF-A0A819JLG0-F1
#
_entry.id   AF-A0A819JLG0-F1
#
_cell.length_a   1.000
_cell.length_b   1.000
_cell.length_c   1.000
_cell.angle_alpha   90.00
_cell.angle_beta   90.00
_cell.angle_gamma   90.00
#
_symmetry.space_group_name_H-M   'P 1'
#
loop_
_entity.id
_entity.type
_entity.pdbx_description
1 polymer ?
#
loop_
_entity_poly.entity_id
_entity_poly.type
_entity_poly.pdbx_seq_one_letter_code
_entity_poly.pdbx_strand_id
1 'polypeptide(L)' 'MHKLCIRLYVKTCWLLGLNAIQMHDELTAAYGQGVVSYSTATHLIDRFSSGRES' A
#
# COMPACT_ATOMS: atom_id res chain seq x y z
N MET A 1 -10.64 -8.03 2.69
CA MET A 1 -9.62 -8.15 1.62
C MET A 1 -8.43 -8.94 2.17
N HIS A 2 -7.87 -9.89 1.41
CA HIS A 2 -6.76 -10.72 1.92
C HIS A 2 -5.48 -9.88 2.05
N LYS A 3 -4.67 -10.10 3.11
CA LYS A 3 -3.42 -9.36 3.34
C LYS A 3 -2.47 -9.38 2.14
N LEU A 4 -2.45 -10.50 1.41
CA LEU A 4 -1.67 -10.67 0.19
C LEU A 4 -2.11 -9.72 -0.93
N CYS A 5 -3.42 -9.51 -1.09
CA CYS A 5 -3.98 -8.63 -2.13
C CYS A 5 -3.64 -7.16 -1.85
N ILE A 6 -3.76 -6.71 -0.60
CA ILE A 6 -3.37 -5.35 -0.19
C ILE A 6 -1.88 -5.13 -0.45
N ARG A 7 -1.06 -6.09 -0.08
CA ARG A 7 0.39 -6.01 -0.26
C ARG A 7 0.77 -5.91 -1.74
N LEU A 8 0.17 -6.74 -2.60
CA LEU A 8 0.38 -6.67 -4.04
C LEU A 8 -0.10 -5.34 -4.64
N TYR A 9 -1.26 -4.85 -4.20
CA TYR A 9 -1.78 -3.55 -4.63
C TYR A 9 -0.83 -2.41 -4.31
N VAL A 10 -0.38 -2.30 -3.06
CA VAL A 10 0.58 -1.26 -2.63
C VAL A 10 1.88 -1.38 -3.41
N LYS A 11 2.36 -2.60 -3.70
CA LYS A 11 3.55 -2.81 -4.55
C LYS A 11 3.33 -2.29 -5.98
N THR A 12 2.18 -2.57 -6.59
CA THR A 12 1.84 -2.09 -7.93
C THR A 12 1.79 -0.55 -7.96
N CYS A 13 1.10 0.08 -7.02
CA CYS A 13 1.03 1.54 -6.95
C CYS A 13 2.41 2.17 -6.72
N TRP A 14 3.26 1.55 -5.90
CA TRP A 14 4.65 1.98 -5.71
C TRP A 14 5.46 1.91 -7.00
N LEU A 15 5.34 0.81 -7.76
CA LEU A 15 6.00 0.66 -9.07
C LEU A 15 5.50 1.68 -10.11
N LEU A 16 4.25 2.14 -9.97
CA LEU A 16 3.68 3.21 -10.79
C LEU A 16 4.10 4.62 -10.33
N GLY A 17 4.91 4.74 -9.27
CA GLY A 17 5.42 6.00 -8.75
C GLY A 17 4.46 6.77 -7.85
N LEU A 18 3.38 6.13 -7.37
CA LEU A 18 2.49 6.77 -6.40
C LEU A 18 3.21 6.92 -5.05
N ASN A 19 2.87 7.98 -4.32
CA ASN A 19 3.30 8.15 -2.93
C ASN A 19 2.30 7.52 -1.95
N ALA A 20 2.69 7.39 -0.68
CA ALA A 20 1.89 6.74 0.35
C ALA A 20 0.49 7.37 0.55
N ILE A 21 0.36 8.69 0.34
CA ILE A 21 -0.91 9.41 0.47
C ILE A 21 -1.85 8.99 -0.66
N GLN A 22 -1.36 9.04 -1.91
CA GLN A 22 -2.15 8.64 -3.09
C GLN A 22 -2.62 7.19 -2.99
N MET A 23 -1.74 6.28 -2.55
CA MET A 23 -2.11 4.87 -2.34
C MET A 23 -3.17 4.70 -1.26
N HIS A 24 -3.03 5.42 -0.14
CA HIS A 24 -4.00 5.37 0.95
C HIS A 24 -5.37 5.88 0.50
N ASP A 25 -5.41 6.97 -0.25
CA ASP A 25 -6.65 7.59 -0.74
C ASP A 25 -7.35 6.66 -1.74
N GLU A 26 -6.62 6.05 -2.67
CA GLU A 26 -7.18 5.04 -3.58
C GLU A 26 -7.75 3.83 -2.85
N LEU A 27 -7.01 3.29 -1.88
CA LEU A 27 -7.45 2.14 -1.07
C LEU A 27 -8.69 2.48 -0.25
N THR A 28 -8.74 3.70 0.29
CA THR A 28 -9.88 4.20 1.06
C THR A 28 -11.10 4.40 0.16
N ALA A 29 -10.91 4.94 -1.05
CA ALA A 29 -11.98 5.13 -2.02
C ALA A 29 -12.54 3.81 -2.55
N ALA A 30 -11.69 2.83 -2.84
CA ALA A 30 -12.09 1.56 -3.43
C ALA A 30 -12.71 0.58 -2.42
N TYR A 31 -12.23 0.58 -1.17
CA TYR A 31 -12.60 -0.44 -0.18
C TYR A 31 -13.22 0.11 1.11
N GLY A 32 -13.30 1.42 1.25
CA GLY A 32 -13.83 2.09 2.43
C GLY A 32 -12.76 2.44 3.48
N GLN A 33 -13.15 3.30 4.42
CA GLN A 33 -12.28 3.79 5.47
C GLN A 33 -11.81 2.65 6.39
N GLY A 34 -10.51 2.59 6.69
CA GLY A 34 -9.93 1.64 7.65
C GLY A 34 -9.41 0.33 7.06
N VAL A 35 -9.46 0.14 5.74
CA VAL A 35 -8.93 -1.08 5.09
C VAL A 35 -7.41 -1.16 5.15
N VAL A 36 -6.73 -0.01 5.02
CA VAL A 36 -5.28 0.13 5.19
C VAL A 36 -5.02 1.45 5.91
N SER A 37 -4.36 1.41 7.06
CA SER A 37 -3.90 2.63 7.70
C SER A 37 -2.76 3.25 6.89
N TYR A 38 -2.64 4.58 6.92
CA TYR A 38 -1.52 5.28 6.30
C TYR A 38 -0.16 4.70 6.72
N SER A 39 0.00 4.44 8.03
CA SER A 39 1.19 3.79 8.60
C SER A 39 1.49 2.42 7.98
N THR A 40 0.46 1.64 7.65
CA THR A 40 0.63 0.33 7.00
C THR A 40 1.14 0.51 5.57
N ALA A 41 0.57 1.47 4.81
CA ALA A 41 1.02 1.77 3.46
C ALA A 41 2.49 2.25 3.45
N THR A 42 2.85 3.17 4.34
CA THR A 42 4.24 3.65 4.48
C THR A 42 5.21 2.52 4.82
N HIS A 43 4.86 1.65 5.76
CA HIS A 43 5.72 0.53 6.14
C HIS A 43 5.90 -0.47 5.00
N LEU A 44 4.85 -0.73 4.21
CA LEU A 44 4.96 -1.57 3.02
C LEU A 44 5.88 -0.96 1.97
N ILE A 45 5.74 0.35 1.69
CA ILE A 45 6.60 1.08 0.75
C ILE A 45 8.07 1.05 1.19
N ASP A 46 8.36 1.23 2.47
CA ASP A 46 9.72 1.13 3.03
C ASP A 46 10.31 -0.27 2.84
N ARG A 47 9.51 -1.31 3.11
CA ARG A 47 9.93 -2.70 2.88
C ARG A 47 10.21 -3.01 1.41
N PHE A 48 9.38 -2.49 0.49
CA PHE A 48 9.62 -2.62 -0.95
C PHE A 48 10.90 -1.88 -1.37
N SER A 49 11.08 -0.65 -0.90
CA SER A 49 12.24 0.18 -1.24
C SER A 49 13.55 -0.38 -0.69
N SER A 50 13.50 -1.08 0.45
CA SER A 50 14.66 -1.71 1.08
C SER A 50 14.94 -3.15 0.61
N GLY A 51 14.14 -3.68 -0.33
CA GLY A 51 14.26 -5.07 -0.79
C GLY A 51 13.91 -6.12 0.26
N ARG A 52 13.33 -5.73 1.40
CA ARG A 52 12.96 -6.62 2.51
C ARG A 52 11.54 -7.17 2.34
N GLU A 53 11.30 -7.79 1.20
CA GLU A 53 10.00 -8.34 0.85
C GLU A 53 9.68 -9.70 1.51
N SER A 54 10.60 -10.33 2.25
CA SER A 54 10.34 -11.64 2.88
C SER A 54 9.19 -11.64 3.89
#